data_AF-A0A2A4QP46-F1
#
_entry.id   AF-A0A2A4QP46-F1
#
_cell.length_a   1.000
_cell.length_b   1.000
_cell.length_c   1.000
_cell.angle_alpha   90.00
_cell.angle_beta   90.00
_cell.angle_gamma   90.00
#
_symmetry.space_group_name_H-M   'P 1'
#
loop_
_entity.id
_entity.type
_entity.pdbx_description
1 polymer ?
#
loop_
_entity_poly.entity_id
_entity_poly.type
_entity_poly.pdbx_seq_one_letter_code
_entity_poly.pdbx_strand_id
1 'polypeptide(L)'
;MEGRTSAGSLAVSTEVVLPNDTNALGNLMGGRLLHWMDVNTAIAAHRHCRTIVVTAAVNNVSFGSPIKLASIVTLESKVSRAFTTSMEVSLDVYIED
;
A
#
# COMPACT_ATOMS: atom_id res chain seq x y z
N MET A 1 28.27 0.07 -2.76
CA MET A 1 27.04 -0.12 -1.97
C MET A 1 26.57 -1.54 -2.21
N GLU A 2 26.38 -2.33 -1.16
CA GLU A 2 25.73 -3.63 -1.31
C GLU A 2 24.27 -3.44 -1.74
N GLY A 3 23.82 -4.26 -2.68
CA GLY A 3 22.42 -4.28 -3.11
C GLY A 3 21.52 -4.73 -1.96
N ARG A 4 20.39 -4.04 -1.75
CA ARG A 4 19.39 -4.41 -0.75
C ARG A 4 18.35 -5.32 -1.38
N THR A 5 17.90 -6.32 -0.64
CA THR A 5 16.93 -7.30 -1.15
C THR A 5 15.51 -6.74 -1.10
N SER A 6 14.65 -7.20 -2.01
CA SER A 6 13.21 -6.89 -1.98
C SER A 6 12.58 -7.33 -0.64
N ALA A 7 12.95 -8.51 -0.14
CA ALA A 7 12.47 -9.02 1.15
C ALA A 7 12.82 -8.10 2.33
N GLY A 8 13.98 -7.45 2.31
CA GLY A 8 14.37 -6.48 3.35
C GLY A 8 13.54 -5.19 3.37
N SER A 9 12.69 -4.97 2.36
CA SER A 9 11.80 -3.82 2.26
C SER A 9 10.33 -4.15 2.55
N LEU A 10 10.00 -5.39 2.91
CA LEU A 10 8.61 -5.80 3.16
C LEU A 10 7.94 -4.90 4.20
N ALA A 11 6.76 -4.39 3.89
CA ALA A 11 5.87 -3.69 4.80
C ALA A 11 4.48 -4.33 4.77
N VAL A 12 3.93 -4.60 5.96
CA VAL A 12 2.61 -5.19 6.13
C VAL A 12 1.81 -4.31 7.08
N SER A 13 0.59 -3.99 6.69
CA SER A 13 -0.39 -3.24 7.48
C SER A 13 -1.72 -3.95 7.40
N THR A 14 -2.44 -4.03 8.51
CA THR A 14 -3.77 -4.65 8.58
C THR A 14 -4.72 -3.66 9.23
N GLU A 15 -5.82 -3.37 8.55
CA GLU A 15 -6.82 -2.39 8.95
C GLU A 15 -8.21 -3.03 8.95
N VAL A 16 -9.05 -2.64 9.90
CA VAL A 16 -10.48 -2.98 9.86
C VAL A 16 -11.21 -1.82 9.19
N VAL A 17 -12.14 -2.11 8.27
CA VAL A 17 -12.98 -1.07 7.67
C VAL A 17 -13.96 -0.55 8.71
N LEU A 18 -13.75 0.68 9.19
CA LEU A 18 -14.61 1.33 10.16
C LEU A 18 -15.71 2.16 9.46
N PRO A 19 -16.79 2.56 10.17
CA PRO A 19 -17.83 3.39 9.58
C PRO A 19 -17.31 4.68 8.92
N ASN A 20 -16.30 5.32 9.52
CA ASN A 20 -15.67 6.53 8.99
C ASN A 20 -14.85 6.30 7.71
N ASP A 21 -14.50 5.06 7.40
CA ASP A 21 -13.78 4.69 6.19
C ASP A 21 -14.74 4.40 5.01
N THR A 22 -16.05 4.27 5.29
CA THR A 22 -17.04 3.88 4.29
C THR A 22 -17.69 5.06 3.57
N ASN A 23 -18.15 4.81 2.36
CA ASN A 23 -19.08 5.68 1.65
C ASN A 23 -20.54 5.44 2.10
N ALA A 24 -21.47 6.22 1.55
CA ALA A 24 -22.90 6.11 1.88
C ALA A 24 -23.54 4.75 1.57
N LEU A 25 -22.85 3.86 0.82
CA LEU A 25 -23.31 2.50 0.51
C LEU A 25 -22.68 1.44 1.43
N GLY A 26 -21.96 1.84 2.48
CA GLY A 26 -21.32 0.93 3.44
C GLY A 26 -20.13 0.17 2.87
N ASN A 27 -19.52 0.66 1.79
CA ASN A 27 -18.28 0.11 1.23
C ASN A 27 -17.11 1.03 1.55
N LEU A 28 -15.91 0.49 1.71
CA LEU A 28 -14.68 1.26 1.84
C LEU A 28 -14.59 2.32 0.73
N MET A 29 -14.37 3.57 1.12
CA MET A 29 -14.17 4.66 0.19
C MET A 29 -12.84 4.45 -0.56
N GLY A 30 -12.84 4.50 -1.89
CA GLY A 30 -11.63 4.25 -2.69
C GLY A 30 -10.45 5.15 -2.33
N GLY A 31 -10.71 6.42 -2.00
CA GLY A 31 -9.67 7.35 -1.51
C GLY A 31 -9.01 6.91 -0.20
N ARG A 32 -9.75 6.19 0.67
CA ARG A 32 -9.21 5.66 1.92
C ARG A 32 -8.28 4.48 1.67
N LEU A 33 -8.66 3.57 0.77
CA LEU A 33 -7.77 2.48 0.34
C LEU A 33 -6.47 3.03 -0.27
N LEU A 34 -6.58 4.02 -1.17
CA LEU A 34 -5.41 4.68 -1.76
C LEU A 34 -4.49 5.31 -0.72
N HIS A 35 -5.06 5.92 0.32
CA HIS A 35 -4.28 6.47 1.43
C HIS A 35 -3.50 5.38 2.18
N TRP A 36 -4.13 4.25 2.50
CA TRP A 36 -3.44 3.13 3.15
C TRP A 36 -2.34 2.55 2.26
N MET A 37 -2.59 2.43 0.95
CA MET A 37 -1.61 1.96 -0.03
C MET A 37 -0.38 2.89 -0.08
N ASP A 38 -0.59 4.21 -0.15
CA ASP A 38 0.49 5.20 -0.19
C ASP A 38 1.35 5.15 1.08
N VAL A 39 0.73 5.08 2.26
CA VAL A 39 1.45 4.95 3.53
C VAL A 39 2.27 3.66 3.60
N ASN A 40 1.67 2.51 3.24
CA ASN A 40 2.35 1.22 3.31
C ASN A 40 3.52 1.13 2.32
N THR A 41 3.33 1.57 1.08
CA THR A 41 4.39 1.62 0.05
C THR A 41 5.52 2.59 0.41
N ALA A 42 5.20 3.75 1.00
CA ALA A 42 6.21 4.68 1.49
C ALA A 42 7.08 4.07 2.60
N ILE A 43 6.50 3.26 3.49
CA ILE A 43 7.26 2.51 4.51
C ILE A 43 8.21 1.51 3.85
N ALA A 44 7.74 0.75 2.85
CA ALA A 44 8.59 -0.20 2.12
C ALA A 44 9.76 0.50 1.40
N ALA A 45 9.47 1.60 0.69
CA ALA A 45 10.47 2.42 0.02
C ALA A 45 11.49 3.00 1.01
N HIS A 46 11.02 3.55 2.14
CA HIS A 46 11.87 4.09 3.20
C HIS A 46 12.77 3.01 3.81
N ARG A 47 12.25 1.81 4.08
CA ARG A 47 13.06 0.66 4.55
C ARG A 47 14.14 0.30 3.53
N HIS A 48 13.80 0.33 2.25
CA HIS A 48 14.73 0.02 1.18
C HIS A 48 15.83 1.07 1.02
N CYS A 49 15.56 2.37 1.08
CA CYS A 49 16.56 3.41 0.82
C CYS A 49 17.19 4.01 2.09
N ARG A 50 16.55 3.86 3.27
CA ARG A 50 16.95 4.45 4.57
C ARG A 50 17.11 5.97 4.50
N THR A 51 16.27 6.63 3.72
CA THR A 51 16.19 8.09 3.60
C THR A 51 14.75 8.52 3.32
N ILE A 52 14.48 9.82 3.36
CA ILE A 52 13.16 10.39 3.05
C ILE A 52 12.80 10.07 1.59
N VAL A 53 11.54 9.67 1.38
CA VAL A 53 10.97 9.36 0.08
C VAL A 53 9.73 10.21 -0.16
N VAL A 54 9.37 10.36 -1.43
CA VAL A 54 8.14 11.02 -1.87
C VAL A 54 7.50 10.18 -2.98
N THR A 55 6.17 10.19 -3.03
CA THR A 55 5.41 9.48 -4.06
C THR A 55 5.44 10.29 -5.36
N ALA A 56 6.22 9.84 -6.34
CA ALA A 56 6.37 10.56 -7.62
C ALA A 56 5.18 10.32 -8.56
N ALA A 57 4.68 9.09 -8.63
CA ALA A 57 3.54 8.70 -9.44
C ALA A 57 2.92 7.42 -8.88
N VAL A 58 1.63 7.25 -9.14
CA VAL A 58 0.91 5.98 -8.96
C VAL A 58 0.50 5.51 -10.34
N ASN A 59 0.70 4.22 -10.63
CA ASN A 59 0.24 3.61 -11.88
C ASN A 59 -1.30 3.53 -11.91
N ASN A 60 -1.86 2.90 -12.95
CA ASN A 60 -3.31 2.73 -13.04
C ASN A 60 -3.86 1.92 -11.86
N VAL A 61 -4.85 2.47 -11.16
CA VAL A 61 -5.57 1.79 -10.09
C VAL A 61 -6.98 1.43 -10.57
N SER A 62 -7.37 0.17 -10.37
CA SER A 62 -8.73 -0.32 -10.62
C SER A 62 -9.26 -1.05 -9.38
N PHE A 63 -10.50 -0.76 -8.99
CA PHE A 63 -11.18 -1.42 -7.88
C PHE A 63 -12.07 -2.53 -8.45
N GLY A 64 -11.61 -3.78 -8.37
CA GLY A 64 -12.30 -4.93 -8.97
C GLY A 64 -13.53 -5.41 -8.18
N SER A 65 -13.56 -5.20 -6.87
CA SER A 65 -14.66 -5.60 -5.98
C SER A 65 -14.86 -4.58 -4.85
N PRO A 66 -16.10 -4.45 -4.32
CA PRO A 66 -16.36 -3.62 -3.16
C PRO A 66 -15.83 -4.30 -1.88
N ILE A 67 -15.25 -3.51 -0.98
CA ILE A 67 -14.82 -3.95 0.37
C ILE A 67 -15.86 -3.46 1.37
N LYS A 68 -16.43 -4.34 2.19
CA LYS A 68 -17.55 -4.02 3.09
C LYS A 68 -17.08 -3.42 4.41
N LEU A 69 -17.99 -2.70 5.07
CA LEU A 69 -17.86 -2.38 6.49
C LEU A 69 -17.51 -3.64 7.29
N ALA A 70 -16.63 -3.49 8.28
CA ALA A 70 -16.11 -4.55 9.14
C ALA A 70 -15.19 -5.60 8.48
N SER A 71 -14.96 -5.52 7.16
CA SER A 71 -13.93 -6.37 6.51
C SER A 71 -12.55 -6.04 7.07
N ILE A 72 -11.66 -7.03 7.10
CA ILE A 72 -10.24 -6.87 7.43
C ILE A 72 -9.49 -6.73 6.11
N VAL A 73 -8.68 -5.69 5.99
CA VAL A 73 -7.86 -5.39 4.81
C VAL A 73 -6.39 -5.47 5.18
N THR A 74 -5.66 -6.39 4.56
CA THR A 74 -4.21 -6.50 4.72
C THR A 74 -3.51 -6.00 3.47
N LEU A 75 -2.57 -5.07 3.64
CA LEU A 75 -1.73 -4.51 2.58
C LEU A 75 -0.31 -5.02 2.75
N GLU A 76 0.24 -5.65 1.72
CA GLU A 76 1.62 -6.09 1.70
C GLU A 76 2.37 -5.39 0.57
N SER A 77 3.44 -4.67 0.88
CA SER A 77 4.28 -4.04 -0.14
C SER A 77 5.76 -4.29 0.02
N LYS A 78 6.47 -4.23 -1.10
CA LYS A 78 7.92 -4.38 -1.18
C LYS A 78 8.45 -3.69 -2.44
N VAL A 79 9.70 -3.26 -2.41
CA VAL A 79 10.37 -2.72 -3.60
C VAL A 79 10.52 -3.84 -4.63
N SER A 80 9.94 -3.65 -5.82
CA SER A 80 10.06 -4.54 -6.97
C SER A 80 11.32 -4.23 -7.77
N ARG A 81 11.67 -2.94 -7.88
CA ARG A 81 12.81 -2.47 -8.67
C ARG A 81 13.38 -1.17 -8.10
N ALA A 82 14.70 -1.07 -8.05
CA ALA A 82 15.41 0.16 -7.69
C ALA A 82 16.18 0.71 -8.91
N PHE A 83 16.14 2.03 -9.09
CA PHE A 83 16.90 2.78 -10.09
C PHE A 83 17.91 3.69 -9.38
N THR A 84 18.41 4.72 -10.07
CA THR A 84 19.40 5.65 -9.51
C THR A 84 18.82 6.49 -8.36
N THR A 85 17.65 7.09 -8.57
CA THR A 85 16.99 8.00 -7.60
C THR A 85 15.51 7.68 -7.38
N SER A 86 14.99 6.66 -8.07
CA SER A 86 13.59 6.23 -7.98
C SER A 86 13.50 4.74 -7.66
N MET A 87 12.35 4.33 -7.14
CA MET A 87 12.01 2.95 -6.84
C MET A 87 10.60 2.66 -7.33
N GLU A 88 10.37 1.46 -7.81
CA GLU A 88 9.05 0.89 -8.01
C GLU A 88 8.71 -0.01 -6.82
N VAL A 89 7.50 0.12 -6.29
CA VAL A 89 6.99 -0.65 -5.17
C VAL A 89 5.75 -1.40 -5.65
N SER A 90 5.75 -2.72 -5.49
CA SER A 90 4.57 -3.55 -5.69
C SER A 90 3.80 -3.66 -4.38
N LEU A 91 2.47 -3.57 -4.44
CA LEU A 91 1.59 -3.77 -3.29
C LEU A 91 0.45 -4.71 -3.67
N ASP A 92 0.18 -5.66 -2.78
CA ASP A 92 -0.96 -6.57 -2.84
C ASP A 92 -1.95 -6.23 -1.72
N VAL A 93 -3.25 -6.30 -2.03
CA VAL A 93 -4.35 -6.07 -1.07
C VAL A 93 -5.14 -7.36 -0.90
N TYR A 94 -5.26 -7.80 0.34
CA TYR A 94 -6.02 -8.97 0.75
C TYR A 94 -7.21 -8.52 1.59
N ILE A 95 -8.34 -9.20 1.43
CA ILE A 95 -9.59 -8.90 2.12
C ILE A 95 -10.05 -10.20 2.80
N GLU A 96 -10.40 -10.09 4.07
CA GLU A 96 -11.04 -11.15 4.86
C GLU A 96 -12.41 -10.63 5.33
N ASP A 97 -13.44 -11.46 5.16
CA ASP A 97 -14.83 -11.18 5.53
C ASP A 97 -15.18 -11.78 6.91
#